data_AF-A0A3B0P7L0-F1
#
_entry.id   AF-A0A3B0P7L0-F1
#
_cell.length_a   1.000
_cell.length_b   1.000
_cell.length_c   1.000
_cell.angle_alpha   90.00
_cell.angle_beta   90.00
_cell.angle_gamma   90.00
#
_symmetry.space_group_name_H-M   'P 1'
#
loop_
_entity.id
_entity.type
_entity.pdbx_description
1 polymer ?
#
loop_
_entity_poly.entity_id
_entity_poly.type
_entity_poly.pdbx_seq_one_letter_code
_entity_poly.pdbx_strand_id
1 'polypeptide(L)'
;MYYIKYFFENSSEYLTIATTRVETMLSDVAVVANPKDKRYKNLKNKFLIHPITKKRLPLIFDEYVKIKFGSGLMKLSAHAEADIEIIEKLGLEVIETIDKNGYINAPDYQW
;
A
#
# COMPACT_ATOMS: atom_id res chain seq x y z
N MET A 1 -11.19 -8.27 -8.84
CA MET A 1 -9.97 -7.97 -8.07
C MET A 1 -8.85 -7.73 -9.05
N TYR A 2 -8.12 -6.64 -8.91
CA TYR A 2 -6.98 -6.25 -9.74
C TYR A 2 -5.67 -6.62 -9.05
N TYR A 3 -4.64 -6.91 -9.84
CA TYR A 3 -3.32 -7.32 -9.38
C TYR A 3 -2.27 -6.39 -9.99
N ILE A 4 -1.59 -5.63 -9.14
CA ILE A 4 -0.77 -4.50 -9.56
C ILE A 4 0.65 -4.71 -9.06
N LYS A 5 1.63 -4.47 -9.95
CA LYS A 5 3.04 -4.62 -9.63
C LYS A 5 3.58 -3.37 -8.95
N TYR A 6 4.20 -3.53 -7.79
CA TYR A 6 4.98 -2.52 -7.10
C TYR A 6 6.43 -3.01 -7.15
N PHE A 7 7.29 -2.26 -7.83
CA PHE A 7 8.70 -2.63 -7.99
C PHE A 7 9.48 -2.29 -6.74
N PHE A 8 10.49 -3.08 -6.40
CA PHE A 8 11.43 -2.69 -5.36
C PHE A 8 12.25 -1.49 -5.81
N GLU A 9 12.62 -0.64 -4.84
CA GLU A 9 13.53 0.47 -5.08
C GLU A 9 14.83 -0.03 -5.74
N ASN A 10 15.21 0.59 -6.86
CA ASN A 10 16.41 0.27 -7.64
C ASN A 10 16.51 -1.19 -8.13
N SER A 11 15.37 -1.88 -8.32
CA SER A 11 15.34 -3.27 -8.78
C SER A 11 14.22 -3.51 -9.79
N SER A 12 14.41 -4.49 -10.67
CA SER A 12 13.37 -5.00 -11.57
C SER A 12 12.46 -6.03 -10.90
N GLU A 13 12.79 -6.48 -9.68
CA GLU A 13 11.93 -7.33 -8.88
C GLU A 13 10.71 -6.54 -8.38
N TYR A 14 9.59 -7.24 -8.18
CA TYR A 14 8.34 -6.62 -7.77
C TYR A 14 7.54 -7.51 -6.83
N LEU A 15 6.65 -6.88 -6.08
CA LEU A 15 5.53 -7.54 -5.42
C LEU A 15 4.24 -7.27 -6.17
N THR A 16 3.35 -8.27 -6.18
CA THR A 16 2.00 -8.12 -6.72
C THR A 16 1.05 -7.83 -5.57
N ILE A 17 0.40 -6.68 -5.58
CA ILE A 17 -0.61 -6.29 -4.59
C ILE A 17 -2.00 -6.42 -5.21
N ALA A 18 -2.91 -7.03 -4.47
CA ALA A 18 -4.28 -7.25 -4.90
C ALA A 18 -5.21 -6.22 -4.29
N THR A 19 -6.06 -5.58 -5.10
CA THR A 19 -7.07 -4.62 -4.63
C THR A 19 -8.31 -4.65 -5.51
N THR A 20 -9.47 -4.32 -4.96
CA THR A 20 -10.69 -4.01 -5.73
C THR A 20 -10.89 -2.51 -5.92
N ARG A 21 -10.18 -1.67 -5.14
CA ARG A 21 -10.32 -0.22 -5.08
C ARG A 21 -9.05 0.45 -5.60
N VAL A 22 -8.91 0.48 -6.93
CA VAL A 22 -7.71 1.03 -7.61
C VAL A 22 -7.66 2.55 -7.46
N GLU A 23 -8.82 3.21 -7.42
CA GLU A 23 -8.99 4.63 -7.18
C GLU A 23 -8.39 5.12 -5.86
N THR A 24 -8.35 4.26 -4.83
CA THR A 24 -7.77 4.58 -3.52
C THR A 24 -6.25 4.42 -3.44
N MET A 25 -5.59 4.02 -4.53
CA MET A 25 -4.13 3.82 -4.51
C MET A 25 -3.35 5.12 -4.35
N LEU A 26 -3.92 6.25 -4.74
CA LEU A 26 -3.25 7.55 -4.65
C LEU A 26 -2.95 7.97 -3.20
N SER A 27 -3.67 7.40 -2.23
CA SER A 27 -3.43 7.58 -0.80
C SER A 27 -2.61 6.45 -0.16
N ASP A 28 -1.99 5.57 -0.95
CA ASP A 28 -1.15 4.51 -0.41
C ASP A 28 0.08 5.10 0.29
N VAL A 29 0.31 4.69 1.54
CA VAL A 29 1.42 5.17 2.38
C VAL A 29 2.40 4.06 2.79
N ALA A 30 1.97 2.81 2.69
CA ALA A 30 2.81 1.64 2.91
C ALA A 30 2.24 0.40 2.20
N VAL A 31 3.04 -0.65 2.13
CA VAL A 31 2.56 -2.01 1.83
C VAL A 31 2.74 -2.87 3.07
N VAL A 32 1.74 -3.68 3.40
CA VAL A 32 1.70 -4.48 4.63
C VAL A 32 1.71 -5.96 4.27
N ALA A 33 2.62 -6.71 4.89
CA ALA A 33 2.69 -8.16 4.82
C ALA A 33 2.40 -8.77 6.20
N ASN A 34 1.86 -9.99 6.23
CA ASN A 34 1.73 -10.70 7.49
C ASN A 34 3.11 -11.29 7.91
N PRO A 35 3.58 -11.09 9.16
CA PRO A 35 4.88 -11.63 9.61
C PRO A 35 4.94 -13.17 9.62
N LYS A 36 3.80 -13.85 9.67
CA LYS A 36 3.70 -15.32 9.59
C LYS A 36 3.76 -15.82 8.14
N ASP A 37 3.64 -14.96 7.14
CA ASP A 37 3.73 -15.32 5.73
C ASP A 37 5.18 -15.61 5.31
N LYS A 38 5.50 -16.89 5.12
CA LYS A 38 6.85 -17.34 4.73
C LYS A 38 7.31 -16.75 3.39
N ARG A 39 6.40 -16.35 2.49
CA ARG A 39 6.73 -15.77 1.18
C ARG A 39 7.46 -14.43 1.30
N TYR A 40 7.19 -13.68 2.37
CA TYR A 40 7.67 -12.30 2.52
C TYR A 40 8.64 -12.09 3.69
N LYS A 41 8.99 -13.14 4.45
CA LYS A 41 9.82 -13.04 5.67
C LYS A 41 11.15 -12.30 5.50
N ASN A 42 11.77 -12.43 4.33
CA ASN A 42 13.09 -11.86 4.03
C ASN A 42 13.02 -10.42 3.48
N LEU A 43 11.84 -9.81 3.46
CA LEU A 43 11.61 -8.49 2.88
C LEU A 43 11.50 -7.36 3.92
N LYS A 44 11.94 -7.61 5.16
CA LYS A 44 12.02 -6.57 6.20
C LYS A 44 12.89 -5.40 5.74
N ASN A 45 12.47 -4.18 6.08
CA ASN A 45 13.14 -2.92 5.75
C ASN A 45 13.34 -2.69 4.24
N LYS A 46 12.56 -3.36 3.39
CA LYS A 46 12.52 -3.09 1.95
C LYS A 46 11.52 -2.00 1.63
N PHE A 47 11.75 -1.33 0.52
CA PHE A 47 10.92 -0.26 0.01
C PHE A 47 10.48 -0.60 -1.41
N LEU A 48 9.23 -0.23 -1.70
CA LEU A 48 8.58 -0.41 -2.99
C LEU A 48 8.32 0.97 -3.60
N ILE A 49 8.33 1.05 -4.92
CA ILE A 49 7.97 2.24 -5.66
C ILE A 49 6.51 2.13 -6.07
N HIS A 50 5.70 3.09 -5.63
CA HIS A 50 4.30 3.16 -5.98
C HIS A 50 4.16 3.35 -7.51
N PRO A 51 3.33 2.53 -8.20
CA PRO A 51 3.32 2.49 -9.66
C PRO A 51 2.85 3.78 -10.33
N ILE A 52 2.00 4.57 -9.66
CA ILE A 52 1.43 5.83 -10.19
C ILE A 52 2.22 7.02 -9.66
N THR A 53 2.10 7.31 -8.37
CA THR A 53 2.74 8.45 -7.68
C THR A 53 4.28 8.42 -7.65
N LYS A 54 4.92 7.29 -7.99
CA LYS A 54 6.37 7.07 -7.87
C LYS A 54 6.96 7.29 -6.47
N LYS A 55 6.10 7.43 -5.44
CA LYS A 55 6.52 7.54 -4.05
C LYS A 55 7.18 6.25 -3.58
N ARG A 56 8.14 6.42 -2.69
CA ARG A 56 8.82 5.33 -1.98
C ARG A 56 7.96 4.91 -0.80
N LEU A 57 7.48 3.67 -0.81
CA LEU A 57 6.61 3.10 0.21
C LEU A 57 7.36 2.06 1.04
N PRO A 58 7.35 2.14 2.39
CA PRO A 58 7.90 1.09 3.22
C PRO A 58 7.06 -0.20 3.12
N LEU A 59 7.74 -1.35 3.12
CA LEU A 59 7.12 -2.64 3.38
C LEU A 59 7.18 -2.94 4.88
N ILE A 60 6.01 -2.98 5.50
CA ILE A 60 5.83 -3.19 6.94
C ILE A 60 5.19 -4.56 7.22
N PHE A 61 5.24 -4.98 8.48
CA PHE A 61 4.67 -6.25 8.91
C PHE A 61 3.63 -6.04 10.00
N ASP A 62 2.40 -6.51 9.76
CA ASP A 62 1.32 -6.49 10.73
C ASP A 62 0.46 -7.76 10.60
N GLU A 63 -0.01 -8.31 11.72
CA GLU A 63 -0.82 -9.53 11.74
C GLU A 63 -2.25 -9.32 11.22
N TYR A 64 -2.70 -8.07 11.11
CA TYR A 64 -4.01 -7.70 10.54
C TYR A 64 -4.20 -8.24 9.11
N VAL A 65 -3.13 -8.30 8.31
CA VAL A 65 -3.19 -8.76 6.93
C VAL A 65 -3.43 -10.27 6.86
N LYS A 66 -4.45 -10.69 6.11
CA LYS A 66 -4.77 -12.11 5.92
C LYS A 66 -3.92 -12.73 4.81
N ILE A 67 -3.08 -13.71 5.17
CA ILE A 67 -2.18 -14.44 4.26
C ILE A 67 -2.88 -14.99 3.01
N LYS A 68 -4.11 -15.51 3.17
CA LYS A 68 -4.88 -16.17 2.09
C LYS A 68 -5.71 -15.20 1.24
N PHE A 69 -5.77 -13.91 1.58
CA PHE A 69 -6.58 -12.94 0.85
C PHE A 69 -5.76 -12.27 -0.26
N GLY A 70 -6.25 -12.33 -1.50
CA GLY A 70 -5.54 -11.75 -2.65
C GLY A 70 -4.13 -12.32 -2.79
N SER A 71 -3.12 -11.45 -2.78
CA SER A 71 -1.71 -11.84 -2.79
C SER A 71 -1.11 -12.09 -1.40
N GLY A 72 -1.88 -11.88 -0.32
CA GLY A 72 -1.38 -11.86 1.06
C GLY A 72 -0.62 -10.58 1.42
N LEU A 73 -0.70 -9.56 0.56
CA LEU A 73 -0.19 -8.22 0.77
C LEU A 73 -1.35 -7.24 0.71
N MET A 74 -1.29 -6.20 1.54
CA MET A 74 -2.29 -5.15 1.62
C MET A 74 -1.63 -3.81 1.30
N LYS A 75 -2.24 -3.02 0.43
CA LYS A 75 -1.91 -1.60 0.32
C LYS A 75 -2.53 -0.87 1.51
N LEU A 76 -1.77 -0.02 2.19
CA LEU A 76 -2.25 0.76 3.34
C LEU A 76 -2.64 2.16 2.87
N SER A 77 -3.92 2.53 3.00
CA SER A 77 -4.47 3.76 2.41
C SER A 77 -5.47 4.47 3.30
N ALA A 78 -5.65 5.78 3.13
CA ALA A 78 -6.54 6.61 3.97
C ALA A 78 -8.06 6.34 3.81
N HIS A 79 -8.47 5.30 3.08
CA HIS A 79 -9.86 5.05 2.68
C HIS A 79 -10.48 3.81 3.31
N ALA A 80 -9.96 3.38 4.46
CA ALA A 80 -10.56 2.36 5.31
C ALA A 80 -10.24 2.67 6.78
N GLU A 81 -11.24 2.59 7.65
CA GLU A 81 -11.10 2.87 9.09
C GLU A 81 -9.97 2.04 9.72
N ALA A 82 -9.92 0.74 9.43
CA ALA A 82 -8.86 -0.13 9.92
C ALA A 82 -7.47 0.20 9.34
N ASP A 83 -7.39 0.75 8.13
CA ASP A 83 -6.11 1.19 7.57
C ASP A 83 -5.64 2.45 8.32
N ILE A 84 -6.53 3.41 8.59
CA ILE A 84 -6.22 4.66 9.30
C ILE A 84 -5.66 4.37 10.69
N GLU A 85 -6.25 3.44 11.45
CA GLU A 85 -5.74 3.04 12.76
C GLU A 85 -4.28 2.51 12.68
N ILE A 86 -3.96 1.74 11.63
CA ILE A 86 -2.61 1.22 11.41
C ILE A 86 -1.66 2.35 11.00
N ILE A 87 -2.10 3.29 10.14
CA ILE A 87 -1.33 4.46 9.70
C ILE A 87 -0.94 5.31 10.93
N GLU A 88 -1.91 5.63 11.78
CA GLU A 88 -1.71 6.43 12.99
C GLU A 88 -0.79 5.73 13.99
N LYS A 89 -1.00 4.43 14.24
CA LYS A 89 -0.16 3.61 15.12
C LYS A 89 1.31 3.59 14.69
N LEU A 90 1.57 3.69 13.39
CA LEU A 90 2.91 3.69 12.81
C LEU A 90 3.49 5.09 12.65
N GLY A 91 2.75 6.15 13.00
CA GLY A 91 3.16 7.54 12.81
C GLY A 91 3.33 7.92 11.33
N LEU A 92 2.61 7.25 10.44
CA LEU A 92 2.59 7.58 9.01
C LEU A 92 1.56 8.69 8.76
N GLU A 93 1.77 9.47 7.70
CA GLU A 93 0.85 10.54 7.30
C GLU A 93 -0.43 9.95 6.68
N VAL A 94 -1.60 10.44 7.09
CA VAL A 94 -2.87 10.10 6.45
C VAL A 94 -3.05 11.02 5.23
N ILE A 95 -2.99 10.46 4.02
CA ILE A 95 -3.10 11.22 2.77
C ILE A 95 -4.54 11.11 2.23
N GLU A 96 -5.33 12.17 2.34
CA GLU A 96 -6.66 12.23 1.72
C GLU A 96 -6.55 12.53 0.21
N THR A 97 -7.21 11.72 -0.62
CA THR A 97 -7.19 11.85 -2.09
C THR A 97 -8.57 11.77 -2.74
N ILE A 98 -9.64 11.55 -1.98
CA ILE A 98 -11.02 11.53 -2.48
C ILE A 98 -11.86 12.42 -1.57
N ASP A 99 -12.43 13.49 -2.12
CA ASP A 99 -13.21 14.43 -1.34
C ASP A 99 -14.59 13.87 -0.94
N LYS A 100 -15.31 14.63 -0.10
CA LYS A 100 -16.68 14.29 0.35
C LYS A 100 -17.72 14.18 -0.77
N ASN A 101 -17.42 14.69 -1.97
CA ASN A 101 -18.28 14.60 -3.15
C ASN A 101 -17.89 13.39 -4.03
N GLY A 102 -16.84 12.65 -3.67
CA GLY A 102 -16.32 11.50 -4.41
C GLY A 102 -15.35 11.86 -5.53
N TYR A 103 -14.88 13.11 -5.60
CA TYR A 103 -13.89 13.52 -6.59
C TYR A 103 -12.47 13.20 -6.12
N ILE A 104 -11.66 12.66 -7.03
CA ILE A 104 -10.23 12.45 -6.79
C ILE A 104 -9.54 13.82 -6.79
N ASN A 105 -8.81 14.12 -5.72
CA ASN A 105 -7.98 15.31 -5.58
C ASN A 105 -6.55 14.90 -5.22
N ALA A 106 -5.65 14.97 -6.20
CA ALA A 106 -4.26 14.57 -6.05
C ALA A 106 -3.32 15.45 -6.90
N PRO A 107 -3.20 16.74 -6.56
CA PRO A 107 -2.50 17.74 -7.39
C PRO A 107 -1.01 17.43 -7.53
N ASP A 108 -0.39 16.85 -6.51
CA ASP A 108 1.05 16.55 -6.47
C ASP A 108 1.48 15.44 -7.47
N TYR A 109 0.52 14.77 -8.11
CA TYR A 109 0.79 13.66 -9.05
C TYR A 109 0.32 13.96 -10.47
N GLN A 110 0.10 15.24 -10.81
CA GLN A 110 -0.10 15.69 -12.18
C GLN A 110 1.26 15.81 -12.87
N TRP A 111 1.41 15.13 -14.02
CA TRP A 111 2.63 15.08 -14.83
C TRP A 111 2.67 16.18 -15.89
#